data_AF-A0A0L7R182-F1
#
_entry.id   AF-A0A0L7R182-F1
#
_cell.length_a   1.000
_cell.length_b   1.000
_cell.length_c   1.000
_cell.angle_alpha   90.00
_cell.angle_beta   90.00
_cell.angle_gamma   90.00
#
_symmetry.space_group_name_H-M   'P 1'
#
loop_
_entity.id
_entity.type
_entity.pdbx_description
1 polymer ?
#
loop_
_entity_poly.entity_id
_entity_poly.type
_entity_poly.pdbx_seq_one_letter_code
_entity_poly.pdbx_strand_id
1 'polypeptide(L)'
;MLFVEQPILVNRKGPILLHDNARPHVSQFTIRKIHELGCETLKHPPYSPDLSPRDYHFFKHFDNFGNKEDAVNTFVEFINSRTPDFYCNGIGTLVKRWKKCIESNGNYFD
;
A
#
# COMPACT_ATOMS: atom_id res chain seq x y z
N MET A 1 22.05 -8.50 18.81
CA MET A 1 21.49 -7.87 17.60
C MET A 1 20.28 -8.70 17.23
N LEU A 2 19.08 -8.23 17.55
CA LEU A 2 17.87 -9.06 17.59
C LEU A 2 17.43 -9.42 16.16
N PHE A 3 17.61 -10.70 15.80
CA PHE A 3 16.84 -11.33 14.73
C PHE A 3 15.38 -11.36 15.18
N VAL A 4 14.55 -10.48 14.61
CA VAL A 4 13.11 -10.69 14.62
C VAL A 4 12.83 -11.67 13.48
N GLU A 5 13.01 -12.96 13.78
CA GLU A 5 12.34 -14.04 13.09
C GLU A 5 10.85 -13.64 12.97
N GLN A 6 10.34 -13.41 11.76
CA GLN A 6 8.90 -13.31 11.51
C GLN A 6 8.40 -14.59 10.82
N PRO A 7 8.35 -15.75 11.51
CA PRO A 7 7.86 -17.00 10.94
C PRO A 7 6.37 -16.94 10.59
N ILE A 8 5.63 -15.93 11.09
CA ILE A 8 4.18 -15.78 10.89
C ILE A 8 3.83 -15.32 9.47
N LEU A 9 4.70 -14.55 8.80
CA LEU A 9 4.47 -14.15 7.41
C LEU A 9 4.70 -15.28 6.41
N VAL A 10 5.55 -16.26 6.76
CA VAL A 10 5.99 -17.33 5.85
C VAL A 10 4.99 -18.49 5.78
N ASN A 11 3.97 -18.52 6.65
CA ASN A 11 3.01 -19.63 6.78
C ASN A 11 1.53 -19.19 6.68
N ARG A 12 1.25 -18.01 6.10
CA ARG A 12 -0.13 -17.50 5.95
C ARG A 12 -0.87 -18.19 4.81
N LYS A 13 -2.16 -18.50 5.03
CA LYS A 13 -3.04 -19.18 4.05
C LYS A 13 -3.54 -18.28 2.91
N GLY A 14 -3.34 -16.96 2.98
CA GLY A 14 -3.85 -16.00 2.00
C GLY A 14 -3.13 -14.65 2.03
N PRO A 15 -3.38 -13.78 1.04
CA PRO A 15 -2.70 -12.50 0.90
C PRO A 15 -3.14 -11.50 1.98
N ILE A 16 -2.26 -10.54 2.27
CA ILE A 16 -2.54 -9.41 3.16
C ILE A 16 -2.88 -8.20 2.29
N LEU A 17 -4.03 -7.60 2.53
CA LEU A 17 -4.53 -6.43 1.82
C LEU A 17 -4.33 -5.17 2.68
N LEU A 18 -3.59 -4.20 2.14
CA LEU A 18 -3.47 -2.86 2.71
C LEU A 18 -4.23 -1.87 1.82
N HIS A 19 -5.26 -1.23 2.37
CA HIS A 19 -6.01 -0.15 1.71
C HIS A 19 -6.43 0.91 2.73
N ASP A 20 -6.85 2.07 2.24
CA ASP A 20 -7.36 3.16 3.06
C ASP A 20 -8.80 2.91 3.57
N ASN A 21 -9.28 3.80 4.43
CA ASN A 21 -10.60 3.67 5.07
C ASN A 21 -11.73 4.32 4.26
N ALA A 22 -11.58 4.46 2.94
CA ALA A 22 -12.63 5.01 2.09
C ALA A 22 -13.94 4.23 2.25
N ARG A 23 -15.09 4.92 2.22
CA ARG A 23 -16.42 4.32 2.49
C ARG A 23 -16.69 3.03 1.71
N PRO A 24 -16.35 2.90 0.40
CA PRO A 24 -16.55 1.65 -0.32
C PRO A 24 -15.70 0.49 0.22
N HIS A 25 -14.49 0.77 0.72
CA HIS A 25 -13.54 -0.24 1.20
C HIS A 25 -13.91 -0.83 2.56
N VAL A 26 -14.55 -0.02 3.42
CA VAL A 26 -15.02 -0.45 4.75
C VAL A 26 -16.50 -0.88 4.75
N SER A 27 -17.14 -0.93 3.58
CA SER A 27 -18.52 -1.39 3.47
C SER A 27 -18.65 -2.87 3.86
N GLN A 28 -19.81 -3.26 4.40
CA GLN A 28 -20.07 -4.65 4.77
C GLN A 28 -19.93 -5.61 3.58
N PHE A 29 -20.33 -5.16 2.39
CA PHE A 29 -20.20 -5.95 1.17
C PHE A 29 -18.73 -6.25 0.84
N THR A 30 -17.88 -5.22 0.86
CA THR A 30 -16.44 -5.37 0.58
C THR A 30 -15.75 -6.23 1.64
N ILE A 31 -16.03 -6.02 2.93
CA ILE A 31 -15.46 -6.83 4.02
C ILE A 31 -15.82 -8.31 3.87
N ARG A 32 -17.09 -8.62 3.56
CA ARG A 32 -17.51 -10.00 3.30
C ARG A 32 -16.76 -10.60 2.12
N LYS A 33 -16.59 -9.84 1.04
CA LYS A 33 -15.89 -10.34 -0.14
C LYS A 33 -14.40 -10.60 0.11
N ILE A 34 -13.73 -9.72 0.86
CA ILE A 34 -12.34 -9.91 1.28
C ILE A 34 -12.20 -11.22 2.08
N HIS A 35 -13.13 -11.46 3.02
CA HIS A 35 -13.14 -12.69 3.82
C HIS A 35 -13.40 -13.96 2.97
N GLU A 36 -14.37 -13.93 2.05
CA GLU A 36 -14.63 -15.04 1.12
C GLU A 36 -13.42 -15.40 0.25
N LEU A 37 -12.60 -14.41 -0.11
CA LEU A 37 -11.37 -14.60 -0.89
C LEU A 37 -10.18 -15.08 -0.03
N GLY A 38 -10.36 -15.21 1.29
CA GLY A 38 -9.30 -15.61 2.21
C GLY A 38 -8.22 -14.54 2.42
N CYS A 39 -8.53 -13.28 2.11
CA CYS A 39 -7.63 -12.16 2.29
C CYS A 39 -7.73 -11.62 3.73
N GLU A 40 -6.59 -11.22 4.30
CA GLU A 40 -6.56 -10.52 5.58
C GLU A 40 -6.34 -9.02 5.38
N THR A 41 -7.18 -8.16 5.96
CA THR A 41 -6.97 -6.71 5.89
C THR A 41 -6.01 -6.23 6.98
N LEU A 42 -4.94 -5.55 6.57
CA LEU A 42 -4.03 -4.86 7.48
C LEU A 42 -4.67 -3.57 7.98
N LYS A 43 -4.57 -3.29 9.29
CA LYS A 43 -5.11 -2.06 9.88
C LYS A 43 -4.41 -0.84 9.28
N HIS A 44 -5.19 0.13 8.84
CA HIS A 44 -4.70 1.40 8.31
C HIS A 44 -5.32 2.57 9.09
N PRO A 45 -4.52 3.49 9.63
CA PRO A 45 -5.04 4.68 10.30
C PRO A 45 -5.71 5.65 9.30
N PRO A 46 -6.76 6.40 9.71
CA PRO A 46 -7.34 7.43 8.86
C PRO A 46 -6.31 8.49 8.43
N TYR A 47 -6.49 9.06 7.23
CA TYR A 47 -5.68 10.18 6.73
C TYR A 47 -4.17 9.95 6.74
N SER A 48 -3.69 8.72 6.48
CA SER A 48 -2.26 8.39 6.56
C SER A 48 -1.67 7.96 5.20
N PRO A 49 -1.64 8.84 4.18
CA PRO A 49 -1.07 8.52 2.87
C PRO A 49 0.44 8.24 2.92
N ASP A 50 1.15 8.80 3.90
CA ASP A 50 2.54 8.50 4.24
C ASP A 50 2.78 7.04 4.65
N LEU A 51 1.73 6.31 5.02
CA LEU A 51 1.73 4.89 5.34
C LEU A 51 1.15 4.00 4.23
N SER A 52 0.76 4.57 3.09
CA SER A 52 0.22 3.85 1.93
C SER A 52 1.24 3.79 0.79
N PRO A 53 1.80 2.60 0.45
CA PRO A 53 2.75 2.46 -0.65
C PRO A 53 2.22 2.95 -1.99
N ARG A 54 0.90 2.88 -2.16
CA ARG A 54 0.23 3.42 -3.34
C ARG A 54 0.42 4.93 -3.45
N ASP A 55 0.31 5.65 -2.34
CA ASP A 55 0.35 7.11 -2.32
C ASP A 55 1.79 7.63 -2.25
N TYR A 56 2.58 7.18 -1.27
CA TYR A 56 3.94 7.72 -1.07
C TYR A 56 4.97 7.24 -2.12
N HIS A 57 4.69 6.15 -2.84
CA HIS A 57 5.63 5.57 -3.81
C HIS A 57 5.03 5.49 -5.21
N PHE A 58 3.96 4.72 -5.43
CA PHE A 58 3.45 4.48 -6.78
C PHE A 58 2.97 5.78 -7.45
N PHE A 59 2.02 6.48 -6.85
CA PHE A 59 1.48 7.73 -7.39
C PHE A 59 2.48 8.88 -7.32
N LYS A 60 3.38 8.90 -6.32
CA LYS A 60 4.48 9.88 -6.29
C LYS A 60 5.36 9.85 -7.56
N HIS A 61 5.50 8.68 -8.20
CA HIS A 61 6.26 8.54 -9.46
C HIS A 61 5.37 8.62 -10.71
N PHE A 62 4.05 8.75 -10.56
CA PHE A 62 3.10 8.93 -11.65
C PHE A 62 2.62 10.38 -11.66
N ASP A 63 3.34 11.25 -12.37
CA ASP A 63 3.10 12.70 -12.37
C ASP A 63 2.22 13.18 -13.54
N ASN A 64 1.61 12.26 -14.30
CA ASN A 64 0.96 12.58 -15.58
C ASN A 64 -0.55 12.33 -15.55
N PHE A 65 -1.28 13.24 -14.89
CA PHE A 65 -2.75 13.33 -14.99
C PHE A 65 -3.18 14.16 -16.21
N GLY A 66 -2.54 13.92 -17.36
CA GLY A 66 -2.79 14.63 -18.61
C GLY A 66 -4.23 14.46 -19.16
N ASN A 67 -4.44 14.90 -20.40
CA ASN A 67 -5.76 14.94 -21.02
C ASN A 67 -6.48 13.58 -20.97
N LYS A 68 -7.79 13.60 -20.69
CA LYS A 68 -8.58 12.37 -20.41
C LYS A 68 -8.53 11.36 -21.54
N GLU A 69 -8.39 11.79 -22.79
CA GLU A 69 -8.35 10.91 -23.95
C GLU A 69 -7.17 9.92 -23.92
N ASP A 70 -6.02 10.29 -23.37
CA ASP A 70 -4.78 9.47 -23.38
C ASP A 70 -4.35 8.93 -22.00
N ALA A 71 -5.12 9.24 -20.94
CA ALA A 71 -4.76 8.90 -19.57
C ALA A 71 -4.56 7.39 -19.35
N VAL A 72 -5.37 6.55 -20.00
CA VAL A 72 -5.24 5.09 -19.89
C VAL A 72 -3.94 4.60 -20.51
N ASN A 73 -3.60 5.06 -21.72
CA ASN A 73 -2.37 4.64 -22.41
C ASN A 73 -1.14 5.08 -21.62
N THR A 74 -1.13 6.33 -21.14
CA THR A 74 -0.07 6.88 -20.30
C THR A 74 0.10 6.05 -19.02
N PHE A 75 -1.00 5.64 -18.37
CA PHE A 75 -0.95 4.82 -17.17
C PHE A 75 -0.43 3.40 -17.44
N VAL A 76 -0.82 2.79 -18.56
CA VAL A 76 -0.35 1.47 -18.98
C VAL A 76 1.15 1.51 -19.31
N GLU A 77 1.61 2.51 -20.06
CA GLU A 77 3.04 2.72 -20.34
C GLU A 77 3.85 2.94 -19.07
N PHE A 78 3.29 3.72 -18.13
CA PHE A 78 3.91 3.90 -16.82
C PHE A 78 4.08 2.56 -16.10
N ILE A 79 3.04 1.73 -15.98
CA ILE A 79 3.11 0.41 -15.34
C ILE A 79 4.13 -0.49 -16.04
N ASN A 80 4.06 -0.57 -17.38
CA ASN A 80 4.92 -1.45 -18.18
C ASN A 80 6.40 -1.04 -18.12
N SER A 81 6.69 0.23 -17.85
CA SER A 81 8.06 0.71 -17.67
C SER A 81 8.64 0.47 -16.27
N ARG A 82 7.83 0.01 -15.29
CA ARG A 82 8.32 -0.28 -13.94
C ARG A 82 8.89 -1.69 -13.85
N THR A 83 10.05 -1.83 -13.21
CA THR A 83 10.64 -3.14 -12.89
C THR A 83 9.98 -3.73 -11.63
N PRO A 84 10.11 -5.05 -11.38
CA PRO A 84 9.70 -5.64 -10.11
C PRO A 84 10.30 -4.93 -8.88
N ASP A 85 11.56 -4.49 -8.99
CA ASP A 85 12.27 -3.77 -7.93
C ASP A 85 11.60 -2.45 -7.54
N PHE A 86 10.91 -1.78 -8.47
CA PHE A 86 10.12 -0.59 -8.16
C PHE A 86 9.07 -0.92 -7.08
N TYR A 87 8.25 -1.95 -7.32
CA TYR A 87 7.22 -2.38 -6.38
C TYR A 87 7.80 -2.91 -5.06
N CYS A 88 8.87 -3.71 -5.13
CA CYS A 88 9.59 -4.22 -3.96
C CYS A 88 10.15 -3.08 -3.11
N ASN A 89 10.71 -2.04 -3.72
CA ASN A 89 11.23 -0.87 -3.01
C ASN A 89 10.11 -0.09 -2.32
N GLY A 90 8.97 0.12 -2.99
CA GLY A 90 7.79 0.72 -2.39
C GLY A 90 7.39 0.00 -1.11
N ILE A 91 7.12 -1.31 -1.19
CA ILE A 91 6.73 -2.14 -0.04
C ILE A 91 7.84 -2.21 1.02
N GLY A 92 9.09 -2.36 0.61
CA GLY A 92 10.25 -2.50 1.50
C GLY A 92 10.48 -1.29 2.40
N THR A 93 10.00 -0.10 2.02
CA THR A 93 10.11 1.11 2.85
C THR A 93 9.05 1.19 3.96
N LEU A 94 8.03 0.33 3.96
CA LEU A 94 6.89 0.42 4.89
C LEU A 94 7.33 0.31 6.36
N VAL A 95 8.27 -0.59 6.68
CA VAL A 95 8.81 -0.75 8.05
C VAL A 95 9.50 0.52 8.53
N LYS A 96 10.29 1.17 7.66
CA LYS A 96 10.97 2.43 7.97
C LYS A 96 9.96 3.56 8.20
N ARG A 97 8.88 3.60 7.43
CA ARG A 97 7.81 4.61 7.57
C ARG A 97 7.01 4.41 8.85
N TRP A 98 6.66 3.17 9.21
CA TRP A 98 6.03 2.90 10.52
C TRP A 98 6.92 3.35 11.68
N LYS A 99 8.23 3.12 11.60
CA LYS A 99 9.17 3.60 12.62
C LYS A 99 9.15 5.14 12.72
N LYS A 100 9.20 5.86 11.60
CA LYS A 100 9.09 7.33 11.60
C LYS A 100 7.76 7.83 12.18
N CYS A 101 6.65 7.15 11.89
CA CYS A 101 5.35 7.49 12.46
C CYS A 101 5.37 7.43 14.00
N ILE A 102 5.96 6.37 14.56
CA ILE A 102 6.14 6.21 16.01
C ILE A 102 7.05 7.30 16.57
N GLU A 103 8.20 7.54 15.95
CA GLU A 103 9.15 8.59 16.35
C GLU A 103 8.54 10.00 16.28
N SER A 104 7.58 10.20 15.38
CA SER A 104 6.86 11.46 15.20
C SER A 104 5.62 11.57 16.09
N ASN A 105 5.38 10.62 16.99
CA ASN A 105 4.18 10.51 17.82
C ASN A 105 2.87 10.57 17.01
N GLY A 106 2.86 9.94 15.83
CA GLY A 106 1.71 9.88 14.94
C GLY A 106 1.53 11.11 14.04
N ASN A 107 2.40 12.12 14.10
CA ASN A 107 2.40 13.22 13.15
C ASN A 107 2.94 12.79 11.78
N TYR A 108 2.59 13.57 10.74
CA TYR A 108 3.12 13.38 9.39
C TYR A 108 4.65 13.53 9.34
N PHE A 109 5.26 12.83 8.39
CA PHE A 109 6.69 12.84 8.13
C PHE A 109 6.98 12.59 6.64
N ASP A 110 8.19 12.95 6.22
CA ASP A 110 8.78 12.61 4.91
C ASP A 110 9.96 11.65 5.09
#